data_AF-A0AAV5K4J9-F1
#
_entry.id   AF-A0AAV5K4J9-F1
#
_cell.length_a   1.000
_cell.length_b   1.000
_cell.length_c   1.000
_cell.angle_alpha   90.00
_cell.angle_beta   90.00
_cell.angle_gamma   90.00
#
_symmetry.space_group_name_H-M   'P 1'
#
loop_
_entity.id
_entity.type
_entity.pdbx_description
1 polymer ?
#
loop_
_entity_poly.entity_id
_entity_poly.type
_entity_poly.pdbx_seq_one_letter_code
_entity_poly.pdbx_strand_id
1 'polypeptide(L)'
;MQKGMVKALWPYFELANAVQIGDLELFRTVAEKLHSTFSTNRTHNLIVRLRHNVIRSGLRNIGISHSCISLADVAQKLRLNSASPVADAESIVAKAIC
;
A
#
# COMPACT_ATOMS: atom_id res chain seq x y z
N MET A 1 9.80 5.23 24.06
CA MET A 1 10.43 5.82 22.86
C MET A 1 11.38 6.93 23.29
N GLN A 2 12.63 6.95 22.82
CA GLN A 2 13.56 8.05 23.12
C GLN A 2 13.05 9.34 22.45
N LYS A 3 12.83 10.41 23.25
CA LYS A 3 12.16 11.65 22.82
C LYS A 3 12.85 12.38 21.65
N GLY A 4 14.13 12.11 21.39
CA GLY A 4 14.89 12.72 20.28
C GLY A 4 14.66 12.10 18.89
N MET A 5 14.16 10.87 18.81
CA MET A 5 14.05 10.15 17.52
C MET A 5 12.72 10.38 16.80
N VAL A 6 11.73 10.97 17.49
CA VAL A 6 10.36 11.11 16.98
C VAL A 6 10.32 11.88 15.65
N LYS A 7 11.08 12.98 15.54
CA LYS A 7 11.14 13.79 14.32
C LYS A 7 11.77 13.05 13.14
N ALA A 8 12.80 12.25 13.38
CA ALA A 8 13.49 11.50 12.34
C ALA A 8 12.69 10.28 11.86
N LEU A 9 11.90 9.68 12.75
CA LEU A 9 11.09 8.49 12.47
C LEU A 9 9.70 8.82 11.91
N TRP A 10 9.23 10.06 12.07
CA TRP A 10 7.91 10.49 11.60
C TRP A 10 7.62 10.15 10.12
N PRO A 11 8.54 10.41 9.17
CA PRO A 11 8.36 10.05 7.75
C PRO A 11 8.14 8.55 7.53
N TYR A 12 8.86 7.71 8.29
CA TYR A 12 8.77 6.26 8.21
C TYR A 12 7.49 5.73 8.84
N PHE A 13 7.03 6.38 9.92
CA PHE A 13 5.77 6.05 10.56
C PHE A 13 4.58 6.34 9.64
N GLU A 14 4.56 7.50 8.97
CA GLU A 14 3.51 7.88 8.01
C GLU A 14 3.44 6.87 6.85
N LEU A 15 4.60 6.44 6.34
CA LEU A 15 4.70 5.41 5.30
C LEU A 15 4.20 4.04 5.80
N ALA A 16 4.64 3.60 6.98
CA ALA A 16 4.24 2.32 7.55
C ALA A 16 2.73 2.26 7.85
N ASN A 17 2.16 3.38 8.31
CA ASN A 17 0.72 3.51 8.52
C ASN A 17 -0.06 3.35 7.21
N ALA A 18 0.39 3.97 6.12
CA ALA A 18 -0.24 3.78 4.81
C ALA A 18 -0.19 2.31 4.33
N VAL A 19 0.92 1.61 4.58
CA VAL A 19 1.05 0.17 4.26
C VAL A 19 0.10 -0.67 5.10
N GLN A 20 -0.05 -0.39 6.40
CA GLN A 20 -0.91 -1.14 7.30
C GLN A 20 -2.40 -0.99 6.95
N ILE A 21 -2.83 0.22 6.58
CA ILE A 21 -4.21 0.49 6.14
C ILE A 21 -4.48 -0.20 4.80
N GLY A 22 -3.47 -0.29 3.93
CA GLY A 22 -3.60 -0.87 2.58
C GLY A 22 -4.13 0.11 1.55
N ASP A 23 -4.00 1.42 1.79
CA ASP A 23 -4.43 2.48 0.87
C ASP A 23 -3.29 2.86 -0.09
N LEU A 24 -3.47 2.52 -1.37
CA LEU A 24 -2.50 2.78 -2.43
C LEU A 24 -2.34 4.27 -2.76
N GLU A 25 -3.40 5.05 -2.62
CA GLU A 25 -3.35 6.48 -2.93
C GLU A 25 -2.65 7.24 -1.82
N LEU A 26 -3.01 6.95 -0.57
CA LEU A 26 -2.30 7.49 0.59
C LEU A 26 -0.81 7.13 0.55
N PHE A 27 -0.49 5.86 0.24
CA PHE A 27 0.89 5.41 0.09
C PHE A 27 1.63 6.20 -1.00
N ARG A 28 1.00 6.46 -2.15
CA ARG A 28 1.59 7.26 -3.24
C ARG A 28 1.86 8.69 -2.79
N THR A 29 0.86 9.36 -2.20
CA THR A 29 1.01 10.75 -1.74
C THR A 29 2.10 10.90 -0.69
N VAL A 30 2.18 9.98 0.28
CA VAL A 30 3.21 9.99 1.31
C VAL A 30 4.59 9.71 0.71
N ALA A 31 4.70 8.75 -0.22
CA ALA A 31 5.94 8.43 -0.91
C ALA A 31 6.47 9.59 -1.77
N GLU A 32 5.58 10.33 -2.45
CA GLU A 32 5.93 11.52 -3.22
C GLU A 32 6.38 12.68 -2.32
N LYS A 33 5.60 12.97 -1.26
CA LYS A 33 5.91 14.03 -0.28
C LYS A 33 7.26 13.83 0.40
N LEU A 34 7.62 12.59 0.72
CA LEU A 34 8.84 12.23 1.45
C LEU A 34 9.95 11.71 0.54
N HIS A 35 9.79 11.83 -0.79
CA HIS A 35 10.72 11.29 -1.79
C HIS A 35 12.16 11.77 -1.57
N SER A 36 12.36 13.06 -1.27
CA SER A 36 13.67 13.65 -0.99
C SER A 36 14.37 12.94 0.19
N THR A 37 13.66 12.75 1.31
CA THR A 37 14.18 12.09 2.51
C THR A 37 14.54 10.63 2.23
N PHE A 38 13.70 9.91 1.49
CA PHE A 38 13.95 8.51 1.17
C PHE A 38 15.09 8.32 0.16
N SER A 39 15.25 9.25 -0.77
CA SER A 39 16.35 9.27 -1.72
C SER A 39 17.70 9.50 -1.01
N THR A 40 17.77 10.48 -0.11
CA THR A 40 18.95 10.72 0.74
C THR A 40 19.32 9.50 1.57
N ASN A 41 18.32 8.81 2.13
CA ASN A 41 18.52 7.61 2.94
C ASN A 41 18.76 6.33 2.12
N ARG A 42 18.81 6.42 0.76
CA ARG A 42 18.97 5.28 -0.16
C ARG A 42 17.92 4.17 0.03
N THR A 43 16.72 4.53 0.51
CA THR A 43 15.62 3.59 0.78
C THR A 43 14.60 3.48 -0.34
N HIS A 44 14.84 4.13 -1.48
CA HIS A 44 13.94 4.13 -2.64
C HIS A 44 13.53 2.71 -3.10
N ASN A 45 14.47 1.78 -3.18
CA ASN A 45 14.19 0.39 -3.58
C ASN A 45 13.22 -0.32 -2.63
N LEU A 46 13.28 0.00 -1.34
CA LEU A 46 12.36 -0.56 -0.35
C LEU A 46 10.93 -0.07 -0.61
N ILE A 47 10.76 1.22 -0.92
CA ILE A 47 9.44 1.84 -1.18
C ILE A 47 8.76 1.20 -2.39
N VAL A 48 9.50 0.98 -3.47
CA VAL A 48 8.95 0.30 -4.66
C VAL A 48 8.43 -1.09 -4.31
N ARG A 49 9.16 -1.84 -3.46
CA ARG A 49 8.75 -3.18 -3.00
C ARG A 49 7.58 -3.13 -2.03
N LEU A 50 7.44 -2.06 -1.24
CA LEU A 50 6.33 -1.88 -0.31
C LEU A 50 4.98 -1.75 -1.02
N ARG A 51 4.94 -1.28 -2.27
CA ARG A 51 3.68 -1.18 -3.04
C ARG A 51 2.90 -2.51 -3.09
N HIS A 52 3.58 -3.62 -3.32
CA HIS A 52 2.93 -4.94 -3.31
C HIS A 52 2.46 -5.37 -1.91
N ASN A 53 3.14 -4.91 -0.86
CA ASN A 53 2.72 -5.16 0.53
C ASN A 53 1.47 -4.36 0.90
N VAL A 54 1.34 -3.13 0.39
CA VAL A 54 0.11 -2.32 0.52
C VAL A 54 -1.07 -3.06 -0.09
N ILE A 55 -0.92 -3.57 -1.32
CA ILE A 55 -1.97 -4.34 -2.03
C ILE A 55 -2.36 -5.57 -1.23
N ARG A 56 -1.39 -6.35 -0.74
CA ARG A 56 -1.65 -7.56 0.05
C ARG A 56 -2.38 -7.23 1.37
N SER A 57 -1.99 -6.14 2.02
CA SER A 57 -2.64 -5.68 3.26
C SER A 57 -4.07 -5.20 3.02
N GLY A 58 -4.29 -4.42 1.95
CA GLY A 58 -5.62 -3.99 1.52
C GLY A 58 -6.52 -5.18 1.19
N LEU A 59 -6.01 -6.16 0.43
CA LEU A 59 -6.77 -7.38 0.09
C LEU A 59 -7.12 -8.20 1.34
N ARG A 60 -6.20 -8.31 2.31
CA ARG A 60 -6.49 -8.97 3.60
C ARG A 60 -7.59 -8.25 4.37
N ASN A 61 -7.55 -6.91 4.44
CA ASN A 61 -8.59 -6.13 5.11
C ASN A 61 -9.96 -6.30 4.45
N ILE A 62 -10.01 -6.37 3.12
CA ILE A 62 -11.23 -6.67 2.36
C ILE A 62 -11.74 -8.08 2.70
N GLY A 63 -10.87 -9.10 2.69
CA GLY A 63 -11.26 -10.48 2.99
C GLY A 63 -11.72 -10.72 4.43
N ILE A 64 -11.25 -9.92 5.39
CA ILE A 64 -11.77 -9.94 6.77
C ILE A 64 -13.15 -9.26 6.85
N SER A 65 -13.34 -8.19 6.08
CA SER A 65 -14.57 -7.38 6.13
C SER A 65 -15.74 -8.01 5.36
N HIS A 66 -15.45 -8.84 4.35
CA HIS A 66 -16.45 -9.39 3.45
C HIS A 66 -16.26 -10.90 3.28
N SER A 67 -17.29 -11.69 3.58
CA SER A 67 -17.30 -13.14 3.31
C SER A 67 -17.39 -13.48 1.82
N CYS A 68 -17.98 -12.59 1.01
CA CYS A 68 -18.04 -12.67 -0.44
C CYS A 68 -18.01 -11.24 -1.01
N ILE A 69 -17.24 -11.02 -2.07
CA ILE A 69 -17.11 -9.71 -2.74
C ILE A 69 -16.84 -9.93 -4.23
N SER A 70 -17.38 -9.07 -5.08
CA SER A 70 -17.11 -9.13 -6.52
C SER A 70 -15.71 -8.61 -6.86
N LEU A 71 -15.10 -9.11 -7.95
CA LEU A 71 -13.80 -8.61 -8.40
C LEU A 71 -13.85 -7.12 -8.81
N ALA A 72 -15.00 -6.63 -9.27
CA ALA A 72 -15.21 -5.22 -9.57
C ALA A 72 -15.13 -4.35 -8.31
N ASP A 73 -15.77 -4.78 -7.22
CA ASP A 73 -15.73 -4.08 -5.94
C ASP A 73 -14.33 -4.12 -5.31
N VAL A 74 -13.61 -5.25 -5.48
CA VAL A 74 -12.20 -5.36 -5.06
C VAL A 74 -11.34 -4.35 -5.82
N ALA A 75 -11.50 -4.26 -7.14
CA ALA A 75 -10.75 -3.33 -7.97
C ALA A 75 -11.02 -1.87 -7.59
N GLN A 76 -12.30 -1.54 -7.31
CA GLN A 76 -12.70 -0.21 -6.88
C GLN A 76 -12.16 0.12 -5.48
N LYS A 77 -12.26 -0.79 -4.51
CA LYS A 77 -11.73 -0.60 -3.15
C LYS A 77 -10.21 -0.48 -3.13
N LEU A 78 -9.50 -1.20 -4.00
CA LEU A 78 -8.05 -1.09 -4.16
C LEU A 78 -7.63 0.11 -5.04
N ARG A 79 -8.57 0.87 -5.62
CA ARG A 79 -8.30 2.01 -6.51
C ARG A 79 -7.32 1.64 -7.64
N LEU A 80 -7.58 0.51 -8.30
CA LEU A 80 -6.78 0.08 -9.45
C LEU A 80 -7.08 0.98 -10.66
N ASN A 81 -6.08 1.76 -11.11
CA ASN A 81 -6.23 2.77 -12.16
C ASN A 81 -5.87 2.25 -13.57
N SER A 82 -6.07 0.97 -13.85
CA SER A 82 -5.69 0.37 -15.14
C SER A 82 -6.83 0.40 -16.16
N ALA A 83 -6.50 0.11 -17.42
CA ALA A 83 -7.48 -0.01 -18.50
C ALA A 83 -8.46 -1.19 -18.30
N SER A 84 -8.06 -2.19 -17.51
CA SER A 84 -8.83 -3.41 -17.21
C SER A 84 -8.73 -3.75 -15.71
N PRO A 85 -9.38 -2.95 -14.84
CA PRO A 85 -9.19 -3.04 -13.38
C PRO A 85 -9.70 -4.37 -12.80
N VAL A 86 -10.70 -5.00 -13.43
CA VAL A 86 -11.22 -6.32 -13.02
C VAL A 86 -10.19 -7.42 -13.28
N ALA A 87 -9.50 -7.41 -14.42
CA ALA A 87 -8.48 -8.40 -14.76
C ALA A 87 -7.23 -8.25 -13.85
N ASP A 88 -6.89 -7.02 -13.49
CA ASP A 88 -5.82 -6.77 -12.53
C ASP A 88 -6.20 -7.26 -11.13
N ALA A 89 -7.44 -7.02 -10.70
CA ALA A 89 -7.94 -7.55 -9.44
C ALA A 89 -7.93 -9.09 -9.43
N GLU A 90 -8.34 -9.73 -10.53
CA GLU A 90 -8.25 -11.19 -10.69
C GLU A 90 -6.81 -11.69 -10.53
N SER A 91 -5.86 -11.08 -11.23
CA SER A 91 -4.43 -11.44 -11.16
C SER A 91 -3.86 -11.25 -9.75
N ILE A 92 -4.20 -10.14 -9.08
CA ILE A 92 -3.79 -9.84 -7.71
C ILE A 92 -4.37 -10.88 -6.73
N VAL A 93 -5.66 -11.18 -6.85
CA VAL A 93 -6.35 -12.16 -6.00
C VAL A 93 -5.79 -13.56 -6.22
N ALA A 94 -5.62 -13.98 -7.48
CA ALA A 94 -5.03 -15.27 -7.82
C ALA A 94 -3.63 -15.43 -7.20
N LYS A 95 -2.79 -14.39 -7.31
CA LYS A 95 -1.44 -14.38 -6.72
C LYS A 95 -1.41 -14.29 -5.19
N ALA A 96 -2.52 -13.92 -4.57
CA ALA A 96 -2.65 -13.89 -3.11
C ALA A 96 -3.17 -15.22 -2.54
N ILE A 97 -3.85 -16.03 -3.36
CA ILE A 97 -4.35 -17.37 -3.02
C ILE A 97 -3.28 -18.44 -3.29
N CYS A 98 -2.51 -18.28 -4.38
CA CYS A 98 -1.37 -19.14 -4.72
C CYS A 98 -0.16 -18.90 -3.82
#